data_AF-A0A2V8Q7D1-F1
#
_entry.id   AF-A0A2V8Q7D1-F1
#
_cell.length_a   1.000
_cell.length_b   1.000
_cell.length_c   1.000
_cell.angle_alpha   90.00
_cell.angle_beta   90.00
_cell.angle_gamma   90.00
#
_symmetry.space_group_name_H-M   'P 1'
#
loop_
_entity.id
_entity.type
_entity.pdbx_description
1 polymer ?
#
loop_
_entity_poly.entity_id
_entity_poly.type
_entity_poly.pdbx_seq_one_letter_code
_entity_poly.pdbx_strand_id
1 'polypeptide(L)'
;MPVTSTAQTSQEQNQATAIMRGYRTGYSDGYQAGVGDVSRNANREFRNKAEYDHADRAFNSAWGSLDEYRDGYRQGFESGYSAGYDHKPFDSSIPPDLKRRTEDSTV
;
A
#
# COMPACT_ATOMS: atom_id res chain seq x y z
N MET A 1 16.74 -38.48 11.98
CA MET A 1 15.92 -37.39 12.56
C MET A 1 16.35 -36.10 11.87
N PRO A 2 15.52 -35.45 11.04
CA PRO A 2 15.88 -34.17 10.45
C PRO A 2 15.67 -33.04 11.45
N VAL A 3 16.74 -32.30 11.73
CA VAL A 3 16.72 -31.07 12.53
C VAL A 3 16.58 -29.86 11.61
N THR A 4 15.78 -28.90 12.09
CA THR A 4 15.87 -27.45 11.84
C THR A 4 15.59 -26.91 10.42
N SER A 5 14.40 -26.34 10.26
CA SER A 5 14.12 -25.25 9.31
C SER A 5 13.00 -24.37 9.88
N THR A 6 13.32 -23.60 10.91
CA THR A 6 12.44 -22.52 11.42
C THR A 6 13.24 -21.24 11.54
N ALA A 7 13.67 -20.71 10.38
CA ALA A 7 14.35 -19.42 10.29
C ALA A 7 13.67 -18.49 9.27
N GLN A 8 12.39 -18.71 8.95
CA GLN A 8 11.66 -17.92 7.93
C GLN A 8 10.73 -16.84 8.52
N THR A 9 10.44 -16.85 9.83
CA THR A 9 9.34 -16.05 10.37
C THR A 9 9.67 -14.57 10.62
N SER A 10 10.94 -14.20 10.86
CA SER A 10 11.29 -12.83 11.25
C SER A 10 11.42 -11.87 10.07
N GLN A 11 11.84 -12.35 8.90
CA GLN A 11 11.88 -11.53 7.69
C GLN A 11 10.46 -11.33 7.15
N GLU A 12 9.62 -12.35 7.10
CA GLU A 12 8.25 -12.23 6.57
C GLU A 12 7.35 -11.32 7.43
N GLN A 13 7.50 -11.35 8.76
CA GLN A 13 6.80 -10.42 9.66
C GLN A 13 7.30 -8.98 9.53
N ASN A 14 8.59 -8.76 9.28
CA ASN A 14 9.16 -7.42 9.11
C ASN A 14 8.84 -6.84 7.72
N GLN A 15 8.93 -7.67 6.67
CA GLN A 15 8.58 -7.32 5.29
C GLN A 15 7.08 -7.02 5.16
N ALA A 16 6.23 -7.85 5.79
CA ALA A 16 4.81 -7.55 5.90
C ALA A 16 4.59 -6.24 6.68
N THR A 17 5.40 -5.93 7.69
CA THR A 17 5.28 -4.66 8.42
C THR A 17 5.59 -3.46 7.51
N ALA A 18 6.68 -3.44 6.74
CA ALA A 18 6.97 -2.33 5.81
C ALA A 18 5.88 -2.14 4.74
N ILE A 19 5.49 -3.22 4.05
CA ILE A 19 4.50 -3.18 2.97
C ILE A 19 3.12 -2.81 3.51
N MET A 20 2.66 -3.45 4.60
CA MET A 20 1.35 -3.13 5.20
C MET A 20 1.30 -1.68 5.73
N ARG A 21 2.41 -1.18 6.28
CA ARG A 21 2.51 0.22 6.74
C ARG A 21 2.45 1.18 5.56
N GLY A 22 3.23 0.92 4.52
CA GLY A 22 3.20 1.70 3.27
C GLY A 22 1.79 1.72 2.71
N TYR A 23 1.16 0.56 2.54
CA TYR A 23 -0.19 0.41 2.01
C TYR A 23 -1.23 1.18 2.82
N ARG A 24 -1.25 1.06 4.16
CA ARG A 24 -2.19 1.81 5.00
C ARG A 24 -2.03 3.31 4.86
N THR A 25 -0.79 3.81 4.87
CA THR A 25 -0.53 5.24 4.74
C THR A 25 -0.93 5.72 3.35
N GLY A 26 -0.44 5.05 2.30
CA GLY A 26 -0.75 5.39 0.91
C GLY A 26 -2.24 5.35 0.61
N TYR A 27 -2.97 4.35 1.11
CA TYR A 27 -4.43 4.26 0.91
C TYR A 27 -5.17 5.44 1.51
N SER A 28 -4.79 5.88 2.70
CA SER A 28 -5.41 7.05 3.34
C SER A 28 -5.11 8.35 2.59
N ASP A 29 -3.84 8.58 2.22
CA ASP A 29 -3.43 9.76 1.43
C ASP A 29 -4.10 9.77 0.05
N GLY A 30 -4.05 8.64 -0.65
CA GLY A 30 -4.65 8.47 -1.97
C GLY A 30 -6.14 8.74 -1.94
N TYR A 31 -6.86 8.20 -0.95
CA TYR A 31 -8.29 8.45 -0.80
C TYR A 31 -8.62 9.94 -0.62
N GLN A 32 -7.88 10.64 0.25
CA GLN A 32 -8.08 12.09 0.42
C GLN A 32 -7.78 12.87 -0.85
N ALA A 33 -6.70 12.51 -1.56
CA ALA A 33 -6.34 13.13 -2.84
C ALA A 33 -7.42 12.89 -3.91
N GLY A 34 -7.93 11.66 -4.02
CA GLY A 34 -8.99 11.30 -4.97
C GLY A 34 -10.29 12.05 -4.71
N VAL A 35 -10.73 12.10 -3.44
CA VAL A 35 -11.90 12.90 -3.01
C VAL A 35 -11.70 14.39 -3.29
N GLY A 36 -10.49 14.90 -3.06
CA GLY A 36 -10.15 16.29 -3.35
C GLY A 36 -10.20 16.61 -4.85
N ASP A 37 -9.64 15.74 -5.69
CA ASP A 37 -9.66 15.90 -7.15
C ASP A 37 -11.07 15.84 -7.71
N VAL A 38 -11.89 14.85 -7.32
CA VAL A 38 -13.28 14.76 -7.81
C VAL A 38 -14.10 15.96 -7.35
N SER A 39 -13.90 16.44 -6.12
CA SER A 39 -14.54 17.67 -5.62
C SER A 39 -14.13 18.91 -6.42
N ARG A 40 -12.89 18.94 -6.92
CA ARG A 40 -12.37 20.02 -7.77
C ARG A 40 -12.59 19.79 -9.26
N ASN A 41 -13.30 18.73 -9.66
CA ASN A 41 -13.48 18.31 -11.05
C ASN A 41 -12.14 18.18 -11.80
N ALA A 42 -11.10 17.74 -11.10
CA ALA A 42 -9.79 17.48 -11.67
C ALA A 42 -9.73 16.09 -12.33
N ASN A 43 -8.73 15.89 -13.20
CA ASN A 43 -8.52 14.61 -13.88
C ASN A 43 -8.06 13.52 -12.89
N ARG A 44 -8.33 12.24 -13.19
CA ARG A 44 -7.79 11.09 -12.43
C ARG A 44 -6.28 10.99 -12.61
N GLU A 45 -5.54 11.78 -11.85
CA GLU A 45 -4.08 11.89 -12.01
C GLU A 45 -3.37 11.79 -10.66
N PHE A 46 -3.12 10.56 -10.23
CA PHE A 46 -2.38 10.24 -9.02
C PHE A 46 -0.86 10.32 -9.19
N ARG A 47 -0.34 10.09 -10.41
CA ARG A 47 1.10 10.00 -10.69
C ARG A 47 1.85 11.34 -10.56
N ASN A 48 1.15 12.46 -10.76
CA ASN A 48 1.71 13.80 -10.62
C ASN A 48 1.46 14.42 -9.24
N LYS A 49 0.88 13.65 -8.30
CA LYS A 49 0.70 14.14 -6.92
C LYS A 49 2.01 14.12 -6.19
N ALA A 50 2.31 15.21 -5.49
CA ALA A 50 3.47 15.27 -4.60
C ALA A 50 3.39 14.15 -3.57
N GLU A 51 2.21 13.83 -3.04
CA GLU A 51 1.99 12.71 -2.12
C GLU A 51 2.44 11.36 -2.68
N TYR A 52 2.24 11.10 -3.98
CA TYR A 52 2.70 9.87 -4.64
C TYR A 52 4.22 9.82 -4.78
N ASP A 53 4.87 10.96 -5.02
CA ASP A 53 6.33 11.06 -5.08
C ASP A 53 6.96 10.90 -3.68
N HIS A 54 6.34 11.56 -2.68
CA HIS A 54 6.67 11.55 -1.24
C HIS A 54 6.32 10.24 -0.53
N ALA A 55 6.25 9.13 -1.26
CA ALA A 55 6.07 7.78 -0.73
C ALA A 55 7.22 7.33 0.21
N ASP A 56 8.27 8.13 0.40
CA ASP A 56 9.32 7.95 1.41
C ASP A 56 9.09 8.74 2.70
N ARG A 57 8.19 9.74 2.72
CA ARG A 57 8.05 10.68 3.86
C ARG A 57 7.62 10.01 5.15
N ALA A 58 6.80 8.97 5.03
CA ALA A 58 6.31 8.19 6.15
C ALA A 58 7.10 6.88 6.35
N PHE A 59 8.14 6.63 5.55
CA PHE A 59 9.00 5.47 5.70
C PHE A 59 9.81 5.56 7.00
N ASN A 60 9.97 4.41 7.66
CA ASN A 60 10.87 4.27 8.80
C ASN A 60 11.79 3.07 8.57
N SER A 61 13.10 3.29 8.61
CA SER A 61 14.11 2.24 8.45
C SER A 61 14.00 1.11 9.48
N ALA A 62 13.26 1.33 10.58
CA ALA A 62 12.95 0.29 11.56
C ALA A 62 12.00 -0.80 11.03
N TRP A 63 11.25 -0.54 9.95
CA TRP A 63 10.27 -1.48 9.39
C TRP A 63 10.82 -2.34 8.25
N GLY A 64 11.95 -1.98 7.66
CA GLY A 64 12.53 -2.73 6.54
C GLY A 64 13.18 -1.82 5.50
N SER A 65 13.16 -2.27 4.24
CA SER A 65 13.73 -1.52 3.12
C SER A 65 12.75 -0.48 2.56
N LEU A 66 13.27 0.68 2.18
CA LEU A 66 12.49 1.76 1.57
C LEU A 66 11.74 1.28 0.33
N ASP A 67 12.35 0.40 -0.46
CA ASP A 67 11.78 -0.13 -1.70
C ASP A 67 10.44 -0.84 -1.46
N GLU A 68 10.37 -1.74 -0.47
CA GLU A 68 9.13 -2.47 -0.14
C GLU A 68 8.07 -1.57 0.48
N TYR A 69 8.47 -0.59 1.31
CA TYR A 69 7.54 0.41 1.82
C TYR A 69 6.94 1.25 0.69
N ARG A 70 7.78 1.68 -0.25
CA ARG A 70 7.37 2.51 -1.40
C ARG A 70 6.45 1.73 -2.33
N ASP A 71 6.71 0.44 -2.52
CA ASP A 71 5.84 -0.45 -3.27
C ASP A 71 4.46 -0.58 -2.62
N GLY A 72 4.41 -0.91 -1.32
CA GLY A 72 3.16 -0.94 -0.56
C GLY A 72 2.40 0.38 -0.58
N TYR A 73 3.12 1.50 -0.40
CA TYR A 73 2.55 2.85 -0.44
C TYR A 73 1.92 3.17 -1.79
N ARG A 74 2.61 2.90 -2.89
CA ARG A 74 2.09 3.16 -4.24
C ARG A 74 0.85 2.32 -4.53
N GLN A 75 0.85 1.05 -4.12
CA GLN A 75 -0.31 0.17 -4.26
C GLN A 75 -1.50 0.66 -3.44
N GLY A 76 -1.27 1.05 -2.18
CA GLY A 76 -2.30 1.64 -1.33
C GLY A 76 -2.85 2.93 -1.92
N PHE A 77 -1.97 3.82 -2.35
CA PHE A 77 -2.32 5.12 -2.93
C PHE A 77 -3.18 4.99 -4.18
N GLU A 78 -2.80 4.13 -5.12
CA GLU A 78 -3.58 3.90 -6.34
C GLU A 78 -5.00 3.39 -6.02
N SER A 79 -5.10 2.39 -5.14
CA SER A 79 -6.39 1.82 -4.71
C SER A 79 -7.25 2.85 -3.97
N GLY A 80 -6.67 3.57 -2.99
CA GLY A 80 -7.36 4.58 -2.21
C GLY A 80 -7.81 5.75 -3.07
N TYR A 81 -6.94 6.23 -3.96
CA TYR A 81 -7.24 7.30 -4.90
C TYR A 81 -8.39 6.97 -5.83
N SER A 82 -8.36 5.78 -6.44
CA SER A 82 -9.44 5.32 -7.30
C SER A 82 -10.77 5.24 -6.52
N ALA A 83 -10.75 4.70 -5.30
CA ALA A 83 -11.94 4.63 -4.44
C ALA A 83 -12.50 6.01 -4.09
N GLY A 84 -11.64 6.94 -3.66
CA GLY A 84 -12.01 8.30 -3.31
C GLY A 84 -12.52 9.11 -4.50
N TYR A 85 -11.89 8.96 -5.67
CA TYR A 85 -12.29 9.64 -6.89
C TYR A 85 -13.62 9.11 -7.46
N ASP A 86 -13.86 7.80 -7.39
CA ASP A 86 -15.11 7.18 -7.86
C ASP A 86 -16.28 7.35 -6.87
N HIS A 87 -16.08 8.07 -5.76
CA HIS A 87 -17.01 8.13 -4.62
C HIS A 87 -17.46 6.75 -4.15
N LYS A 88 -16.58 5.75 -4.26
CA LYS A 88 -16.88 4.44 -3.69
C LYS A 88 -16.85 4.54 -2.17
N PRO A 89 -17.73 3.79 -1.47
CA PRO A 89 -17.59 3.64 -0.04
C PRO A 89 -16.17 3.19 0.26
N PHE A 90 -15.56 3.77 1.29
CA PHE A 90 -14.24 3.40 1.80
C PHE A 90 -14.30 1.94 2.25
N ASP A 91 -14.07 1.04 1.31
CA ASP A 91 -13.98 -0.38 1.57
C ASP A 91 -12.58 -0.63 2.14
N SER A 92 -12.47 -0.38 3.45
CA SER A 92 -11.26 -0.64 4.24
C SER A 92 -11.02 -2.13 4.48
N SER A 93 -11.71 -2.99 3.72
CA SER A 93 -11.45 -4.41 3.65
C SER A 93 -10.06 -4.58 3.05
N ILE A 94 -9.04 -4.43 3.90
CA ILE A 94 -7.71 -4.98 3.63
C ILE A 94 -7.98 -6.47 3.44
N PRO A 95 -7.85 -7.00 2.21
CA PRO A 95 -8.04 -8.42 2.02
C PRO A 95 -7.05 -9.12 2.97
N PRO A 96 -7.46 -10.15 3.71
CA PRO A 96 -6.54 -10.92 4.56
C PRO A 96 -5.37 -11.52 3.76
N ASP A 97 -5.49 -11.51 2.43
CA ASP A 97 -4.50 -11.90 1.43
C ASP A 97 -3.75 -10.69 0.80
N LEU A 98 -3.40 -9.64 1.57
CA LEU A 98 -2.44 -8.64 1.09
C LEU A 98 -1.01 -9.23 1.11
N LYS A 99 -0.85 -10.36 0.41
CA LYS A 99 0.41 -10.98 0.04
C LYS A 99 0.69 -10.56 -1.41
N ARG A 100 1.96 -10.53 -1.83
CA ARG A 100 2.39 -9.94 -3.12
C ARG A 100 1.44 -10.31 -4.28
N ARG A 101 1.24 -9.37 -5.22
CA ARG A 101 0.52 -9.46 -6.51
C ARG A 101 0.82 -10.71 -7.39
N THR A 102 1.73 -11.59 -6.97
CA THR A 102 2.13 -12.81 -7.69
C THR A 102 1.31 -14.04 -7.30
N GLU A 103 0.49 -14.01 -6.24
CA GLU A 103 -0.19 -15.22 -5.72
C GLU A 103 -1.71 -15.29 -5.99
N ASP A 104 -2.30 -14.35 -6.75
CA ASP A 104 -3.72 -14.46 -7.16
C ASP A 104 -3.83 -14.99 -8.60
N SER A 105 -3.61 -16.30 -8.73
CA SER A 105 -4.10 -17.08 -9.86
C SER A 105 -4.34 -18.50 -9.35
N THR A 106 -5.59 -18.94 -9.46
CA THR A 106 -6.10 -20.30 -9.16
C THR A 106 -6.47 -20.51 -7.68
N VAL A 107 -7.69 -20.90 -7.29
CA VAL A 107 -8.86 -21.52 -7.94
C VAL A 107 -10.13 -21.22 -7.16
#